data_AF-A0A6A1V9X0-F1
#
_entry.id   AF-A0A6A1V9X0-F1
#
_cell.length_a   1.000
_cell.length_b   1.000
_cell.length_c   1.000
_cell.angle_alpha   90.00
_cell.angle_beta   90.00
_cell.angle_gamma   90.00
#
_symmetry.space_group_name_H-M   'P 1'
#
loop_
_entity.id
_entity.type
_entity.pdbx_description
1 polymer ?
#
loop_
_entity_poly.entity_id
_entity_poly.type
_entity_poly.pdbx_seq_one_letter_code
_entity_poly.pdbx_strand_id
1 'polypeptide(L)' 'MSTIACTDEKFGRHFWACVKYKDEGHCNYFAWRDPKMCAYGGRVIRQLQAMRGQMLGKQSSWKSIQLELRQQN' A
#
# COMPACT_ATOMS: atom_id res chain seq x y z
N MET A 1 -14.53 -11.86 -6.70
CA MET A 1 -13.14 -11.40 -6.43
C MET A 1 -13.19 -10.41 -5.27
N SER A 2 -12.31 -10.53 -4.27
CA SER A 2 -12.11 -9.49 -3.24
C SER A 2 -10.74 -8.87 -3.43
N THR A 3 -10.69 -7.54 -3.49
CA THR A 3 -9.44 -6.80 -3.69
C THR A 3 -9.16 -5.96 -2.45
N ILE A 4 -7.87 -5.80 -2.11
CA ILE A 4 -7.42 -4.97 -0.99
C ILE A 4 -7.08 -3.58 -1.54
N ALA A 5 -7.64 -2.54 -0.94
CA ALA A 5 -7.29 -1.17 -1.28
C ALA A 5 -5.88 -0.84 -0.78
N CYS A 6 -5.07 -0.26 -1.66
CA CYS A 6 -3.70 0.16 -1.38
C CYS A 6 -3.53 1.68 -1.28
N THR A 7 -4.61 2.46 -1.40
CA THR A 7 -4.58 3.92 -1.28
C THR A 7 -4.47 4.37 0.18
N ASP A 8 -3.73 5.45 0.45
CA ASP A 8 -3.33 5.89 1.80
C ASP A 8 -4.47 5.96 2.81
N GLU A 9 -5.65 6.43 2.41
CA GLU A 9 -6.76 6.63 3.35
C GLU A 9 -7.60 5.36 3.59
N LYS A 10 -7.45 4.33 2.76
CA LYS A 10 -8.26 3.10 2.79
C LYS A 10 -7.40 1.84 2.80
N PHE A 11 -6.10 2.00 3.07
CA PHE A 11 -5.12 0.94 3.02
C PHE A 11 -5.54 -0.25 3.89
N GLY A 12 -5.53 -1.45 3.29
CA GLY A 12 -5.88 -2.69 3.97
C GLY A 12 -7.38 -2.98 4.05
N ARG A 13 -8.26 -2.10 3.56
CA ARG A 13 -9.70 -2.38 3.49
C ARG A 13 -10.05 -3.16 2.22
N HIS A 14 -10.90 -4.16 2.38
CA HIS A 14 -11.44 -4.94 1.28
C HIS A 14 -12.62 -4.25 0.63
N PHE A 15 -12.68 -4.38 -0.69
CA PHE A 15 -13.82 -3.95 -1.49
C PHE A 15 -14.21 -5.03 -2.48
N TRP A 16 -15.46 -4.95 -2.93
CA TRP A 16 -15.94 -5.62 -4.12
C TRP A 16 -15.87 -4.65 -5.28
N ALA A 17 -15.44 -5.15 -6.42
CA ALA A 17 -15.46 -4.42 -7.68
C ALA A 17 -15.96 -5.35 -8.79
N CYS A 18 -16.24 -4.77 -9.95
CA CYS A 18 -16.53 -5.52 -11.15
C CYS A 18 -15.44 -6.59 -11.39
N VAL A 19 -15.84 -7.82 -11.70
CA VAL A 19 -14.90 -8.89 -12.03
C VAL A 19 -14.09 -8.56 -13.27
N LYS A 20 -14.69 -7.83 -14.22
CA LYS A 20 -14.07 -7.37 -15.47
C LYS A 20 -13.34 -6.04 -15.35
N TYR A 21 -12.96 -5.57 -14.16
CA TYR A 21 -12.40 -4.22 -13.93
C TYR A 21 -11.16 -3.85 -14.78
N LYS A 22 -10.50 -4.83 -15.42
CA LYS A 22 -9.36 -4.63 -16.32
C LYS A 22 -9.72 -4.60 -17.81
N ASP A 23 -10.97 -4.93 -18.14
CA ASP A 23 -11.43 -5.05 -19.52
C ASP A 23 -12.11 -3.74 -19.96
N GLU A 24 -12.12 -3.44 -21.26
CA GLU A 24 -12.74 -2.21 -21.81
C GLU A 24 -14.27 -2.13 -21.59
N GLY A 25 -14.93 -3.25 -21.26
CA GLY A 25 -16.36 -3.33 -20.93
C GLY A 25 -16.67 -3.44 -19.43
N HIS A 26 -15.80 -2.95 -18.56
CA HIS A 26 -16.03 -3.00 -17.11
C HIS A 26 -17.25 -2.16 -16.69
N CYS A 27 -18.05 -2.70 -15.77
CA CYS A 27 -19.03 -1.86 -15.08
C CYS A 27 -18.33 -1.13 -13.92
N ASN A 28 -18.80 0.08 -13.60
CA ASN A 28 -18.25 0.91 -12.52
C ASN A 28 -18.71 0.46 -11.11
N TYR A 29 -19.02 -0.82 -10.94
CA TYR A 29 -19.46 -1.34 -9.65
C TYR A 29 -18.32 -1.29 -8.63
N PHE A 30 -18.58 -0.67 -7.50
CA PHE A 30 -17.68 -0.57 -6.37
C PHE A 30 -18.47 -0.54 -5.05
N ALA A 31 -18.07 -1.36 -4.09
CA ALA A 31 -18.63 -1.34 -2.74
C ALA A 31 -17.60 -1.78 -1.69
N TRP A 32 -17.54 -1.08 -0.56
CA TRP A 32 -16.71 -1.51 0.56
C TRP A 32 -17.28 -2.78 1.18
N ARG A 33 -16.44 -3.81 1.35
CA ARG A 33 -16.79 -5.02 2.10
C ARG A 33 -16.66 -4.75 3.60
N ASP A 34 -15.53 -4.16 3.98
CA ASP A 34 -15.24 -3.93 5.38
C ASP A 34 -15.99 -2.71 5.89
N PRO A 35 -16.44 -2.72 7.17
CA PRO A 35 -17.00 -1.53 7.79
C PRO A 35 -16.00 -0.36 7.76
N LYS A 36 -16.48 0.85 8.01
CA LYS A 36 -15.58 2.00 8.17
C LYS A 36 -14.61 1.72 9.32
N MET A 37 -13.32 1.89 9.05
CA MET A 37 -12.28 1.80 10.08
C MET A 37 -12.56 2.83 11.18
N CYS A 38 -12.36 2.44 12.44
CA CYS A 38 -12.43 3.37 13.55
C CYS A 38 -11.20 4.30 13.55
N ALA A 39 -11.29 5.42 14.27
CA ALA A 39 -10.20 6.40 14.36
C ALA A 39 -8.89 5.79 14.89
N TYR A 40 -8.98 4.84 15.84
CA TYR A 40 -7.80 4.14 16.35
C TYR A 40 -7.13 3.27 15.27
N GLY A 41 -7.91 2.44 14.56
CA GLY A 41 -7.40 1.60 13.48
C GLY A 41 -6.74 2.42 12.37
N GLY A 42 -7.33 3.56 12.00
CA GLY A 42 -6.75 4.49 11.04
C GLY A 42 -5.38 5.04 11.48
N ARG A 43 -5.19 5.34 12.77
CA ARG A 43 -3.90 5.79 13.31
C ARG A 43 -2.82 4.71 13.22
N VAL A 44 -3.16 3.48 13.59
CA VAL A 44 -2.22 2.34 13.56
C VAL A 44 -1.74 2.08 12.13
N ILE A 45 -2.66 2.03 11.16
CA ILE A 45 -2.30 1.79 9.75
C ILE A 45 -1.35 2.88 9.22
N ARG A 46 -1.63 4.16 9.49
CA ARG A 46 -0.73 5.26 9.10
C ARG A 46 0.66 5.13 9.72
N GLN A 47 0.74 4.75 10.98
CA GLN A 47 2.02 4.54 11.67
C GLN A 47 2.82 3.40 11.03
N LEU A 48 2.17 2.29 10.71
CA LEU A 48 2.80 1.16 10.00
C LEU A 48 3.30 1.55 8.60
N GLN A 49 2.54 2.36 7.86
CA GLN A 49 2.98 2.88 6.56
C GLN A 49 4.21 3.78 6.69
N ALA A 50 4.22 4.69 7.68
CA ALA A 50 5.36 5.56 7.94
C ALA A 50 6.63 4.75 8.30
N MET A 51 6.48 3.73 9.16
CA MET A 51 7.58 2.81 9.52
C MET A 51 8.12 2.07 8.29
N ARG A 52 7.23 1.59 7.40
CA ARG A 52 7.62 0.93 6.16
C ARG A 52 8.40 1.88 5.24
N GLY A 53 7.94 3.12 5.08
CA GLY A 53 8.63 4.15 4.30
C GLY A 53 10.04 4.43 4.84
N GLN A 54 10.18 4.57 6.15
CA GLN A 54 11.49 4.76 6.79
C GLN A 54 12.43 3.56 6.61
N MET A 55 11.90 2.33 6.73
CA MET A 55 12.68 1.12 6.53
C MET A 55 13.18 1.00 5.08
N LEU A 56 12.32 1.28 4.09
CA LEU A 56 12.70 1.31 2.68
C LEU A 56 13.76 2.39 2.41
N GLY A 57 13.60 3.59 2.97
CA GLY A 57 14.59 4.66 2.86
C GLY A 57 15.96 4.28 3.43
N LYS A 58 15.99 3.69 4.63
CA LYS A 58 17.21 3.17 5.25
C LYS A 58 17.85 2.08 4.38
N GLN A 59 17.08 1.14 3.88
CA GLN A 59 17.60 0.06 3.04
C GLN A 59 18.21 0.57 1.74
N SER A 60 17.58 1.55 1.09
CA SER A 60 18.12 2.20 -0.11
C SER A 60 19.42 2.93 0.21
N SER A 61 19.48 3.67 1.31
CA SER A 61 20.69 4.37 1.77
C SER A 61 21.86 3.39 2.03
N TRP A 62 21.62 2.28 2.74
CA TRP A 62 22.65 1.26 2.96
C TRP A 62 23.18 0.66 1.66
N LYS A 63 22.30 0.38 0.69
CA LYS A 63 22.70 -0.14 -0.62
C LYS A 63 23.55 0.87 -1.40
N SER A 64 23.23 2.16 -1.33
CA SER A 64 24.02 3.22 -1.96
C SER A 64 25.43 3.29 -1.35
N ILE A 65 25.54 3.31 -0.03
CA ILE A 65 26.84 3.32 0.67
C ILE A 65 27.67 2.07 0.29
N GLN A 66 27.04 0.89 0.25
CA GLN A 66 27.74 -0.33 -0.16
C GLN A 66 28.22 -0.30 -1.62
N LEU A 67 27.47 0.36 -2.52
CA LEU A 67 27.85 0.50 -3.92
C LEU A 67 29.03 1.46 -4.07
N GLU A 68 29.01 2.59 -3.35
CA GLU A 68 30.11 3.56 -3.33
C GLU A 68 31.41 2.94 -2.81
N LEU A 69 31.34 2.19 -1.70
CA LEU A 69 32.50 1.47 -1.15
C LEU A 69 33.05 0.40 -2.11
N ARG A 70 32.19 -0.20 -2.93
CA ARG A 70 32.62 -1.18 -3.95
C ARG A 70 33.33 -0.52 -5.13
N GLN A 71 32.99 0.71 -5.47
CA GLN A 71 33.60 1.45 -6.59
C GLN A 71 34.95 2.09 -6.22
N GLN A 72 35.30 2.09 -4.94
CA GLN A 72 36.57 2.64 -4.42
C GLN A 72 37.68 1.59 -4.25
N ASN A 73 37.37 0.30 -4.49
CA ASN A 73 38.32 -0.82 -4.54
C ASN A 73 38.39 -1.37 -5.97
#